data_AF-A0A7V0W0L9-F1
#
_entry.id   AF-A0A7V0W0L9-F1
#
_cell.length_a   1.000
_cell.length_b   1.000
_cell.length_c   1.000
_cell.angle_alpha   90.00
_cell.angle_beta   90.00
_cell.angle_gamma   90.00
#
_symmetry.space_group_name_H-M   'P 1'
#
loop_
_entity.id
_entity.type
_entity.pdbx_description
1 polymer ?
#
loop_
_entity_poly.entity_id
_entity_poly.type
_entity_poly.pdbx_seq_one_letter_code
_entity_poly.pdbx_strand_id
1 'polypeptide(L)'
;MLIFRLKILLFLILALGISSCSVFHSFIKEKVKEPQVDFVDAKISGLSFSGIDLLFDLKVKNPNKIGVKLAGFDYDLLLDGNSFLTGNQTRGIEIPSLGEEVIQLPVNLSFLDIYKTFQNLRDQGLSNYQMKFGFSFEMPVLGVIRIPVSKSGEFPLIKIPKISLESLNIEKLNITNADMKLRLKVSNPNVFAMILKGGNYQLKLNNQNIFSGIMSDKDIQIKENSDGIIEMPISLDFLNVGKSVYQMLSGNRSLNYDLVGNFNLGTSLPLMEKAELPFEISGKTDLIR
;
A
#
# COMPACT_ATOMS: atom_id res chain seq x y z
N MET A 1 -59.46 -26.05 -59.05
CA MET A 1 -59.74 -24.96 -58.08
C MET A 1 -59.17 -25.25 -56.67
N LEU A 2 -59.19 -26.51 -56.19
CA LEU A 2 -58.70 -26.90 -54.85
C LEU A 2 -57.18 -26.70 -54.65
N ILE A 3 -56.35 -27.03 -55.65
CA ILE A 3 -54.88 -26.91 -55.59
C ILE A 3 -54.42 -25.45 -55.48
N PHE A 4 -55.14 -24.52 -56.11
CA PHE A 4 -54.81 -23.09 -56.07
C PHE A 4 -55.09 -22.48 -54.69
N ARG A 5 -56.20 -22.91 -54.04
CA ARG A 5 -56.53 -22.53 -52.66
C ARG A 5 -55.52 -23.10 -51.65
N LEU A 6 -55.02 -24.32 -51.87
CA LEU A 6 -54.02 -24.94 -51.00
C LEU A 6 -52.65 -24.23 -51.09
N LYS A 7 -52.24 -23.80 -52.29
CA LYS A 7 -51.00 -23.01 -52.48
C LYS A 7 -51.08 -21.63 -51.84
N ILE A 8 -52.24 -20.96 -51.92
CA ILE A 8 -52.48 -19.67 -51.25
C ILE A 8 -52.43 -19.83 -49.72
N LEU A 9 -53.04 -20.90 -49.18
CA LEU A 9 -53.01 -21.17 -47.75
C LEU A 9 -51.59 -21.46 -47.24
N LEU A 10 -50.80 -22.23 -47.98
CA LEU A 10 -49.40 -22.54 -47.65
C LEU A 10 -48.51 -21.28 -47.69
N PHE A 11 -48.73 -20.40 -48.67
CA PHE A 11 -48.01 -19.12 -48.78
C PHE A 11 -48.37 -18.15 -47.65
N LEU A 12 -49.64 -18.15 -47.19
CA LEU A 12 -50.07 -17.34 -46.05
C LEU A 12 -49.45 -17.81 -44.74
N ILE A 13 -49.38 -19.13 -44.50
CA ILE A 13 -48.75 -19.73 -43.31
C ILE A 13 -47.24 -19.45 -43.30
N LEU A 14 -46.57 -19.52 -44.47
CA LEU A 14 -45.16 -19.20 -44.59
C LEU A 14 -44.89 -17.71 -44.38
N ALA A 15 -45.74 -16.82 -44.89
CA ALA A 15 -45.63 -15.37 -44.67
C ALA A 15 -45.89 -14.96 -43.20
N LEU A 16 -46.76 -15.69 -42.47
CA LEU A 16 -47.01 -15.49 -41.04
C LEU A 16 -45.87 -16.00 -40.15
N GLY A 17 -45.07 -16.97 -40.61
CA GLY A 17 -43.92 -17.50 -39.85
C GLY A 17 -42.75 -16.52 -39.73
N ILE A 18 -42.50 -15.73 -40.79
CA ILE A 18 -41.29 -14.86 -40.90
C ILE A 18 -41.39 -13.63 -39.98
N SER A 19 -42.61 -13.17 -39.68
CA SER A 19 -42.88 -12.03 -38.78
C SER A 19 -42.72 -12.37 -37.30
N SER A 20 -42.70 -13.65 -36.94
CA SER A 20 -42.66 -14.09 -35.53
C SER A 20 -41.26 -13.95 -34.92
N CYS A 21 -40.19 -14.07 -35.72
CA CYS A 21 -38.82 -14.03 -35.23
C CYS A 21 -38.41 -12.64 -34.73
N SER A 22 -38.83 -11.56 -35.40
CA SER A 22 -38.49 -10.18 -34.99
C SER A 22 -39.26 -9.77 -33.73
N VAL A 23 -40.53 -10.18 -33.61
CA VAL A 23 -41.37 -9.91 -32.44
C VAL A 23 -40.88 -10.72 -31.22
N PHE A 24 -40.53 -11.99 -31.40
CA PHE A 24 -39.98 -12.83 -30.33
C PHE A 24 -38.62 -12.33 -29.81
N HIS A 25 -37.76 -11.82 -30.70
CA HIS A 25 -36.48 -11.23 -30.31
C HIS A 25 -36.66 -9.97 -29.45
N SER A 26 -37.66 -9.14 -29.76
CA SER A 26 -38.01 -7.95 -28.97
C SER A 26 -38.57 -8.31 -27.59
N PHE A 27 -39.43 -9.34 -27.48
CA PHE A 27 -39.96 -9.79 -26.19
C PHE A 27 -38.91 -10.45 -25.28
N ILE A 28 -37.90 -11.13 -25.84
CA ILE A 28 -36.80 -11.68 -25.04
C ILE A 28 -35.87 -10.57 -24.53
N LYS A 29 -35.56 -9.58 -25.36
CA LYS A 29 -34.74 -8.42 -24.95
C LYS A 29 -35.35 -7.67 -23.76
N GLU A 30 -36.68 -7.59 -23.68
CA GLU A 30 -37.39 -6.94 -22.57
C GLU A 30 -37.32 -7.72 -21.24
N LYS A 31 -37.03 -9.02 -21.28
CA LYS A 31 -36.97 -9.88 -20.08
C LYS A 31 -35.56 -10.17 -19.58
N VAL A 32 -34.52 -9.99 -20.41
CA VAL A 32 -33.13 -10.14 -19.99
C VAL A 32 -32.70 -8.89 -19.22
N LYS A 33 -32.25 -9.08 -17.99
CA LYS A 33 -31.77 -8.01 -17.12
C LYS A 33 -30.25 -7.97 -17.14
N GLU A 34 -29.67 -6.78 -17.01
CA GLU A 34 -28.23 -6.65 -16.87
C GLU A 34 -27.75 -7.29 -15.55
N PRO A 35 -26.56 -7.94 -15.54
CA PRO A 35 -25.90 -8.31 -14.30
C PRO A 35 -25.71 -7.10 -13.39
N GLN A 36 -25.72 -7.32 -12.08
CA GLN A 36 -25.45 -6.28 -11.10
C GLN A 36 -24.05 -6.45 -10.56
N VAL A 37 -23.29 -5.37 -10.49
CA VAL A 37 -21.96 -5.37 -9.88
C VAL A 37 -21.99 -4.44 -8.67
N ASP A 38 -21.88 -5.02 -7.49
CA ASP A 38 -21.87 -4.31 -6.22
C ASP A 38 -20.45 -4.29 -5.68
N PHE A 39 -19.96 -3.10 -5.30
CA PHE A 39 -18.72 -3.00 -4.56
C PHE A 39 -18.98 -3.39 -3.11
N VAL A 40 -18.36 -4.48 -2.65
CA VAL A 40 -18.59 -5.02 -1.30
C VAL A 40 -17.73 -4.29 -0.30
N ASP A 41 -16.41 -4.29 -0.52
CA ASP A 41 -15.46 -3.75 0.45
C ASP A 41 -14.11 -3.37 -0.18
N ALA A 42 -13.41 -2.44 0.47
CA ALA A 42 -12.03 -2.07 0.19
C ALA A 42 -11.22 -2.26 1.47
N LYS A 43 -10.49 -3.38 1.56
CA LYS A 43 -9.73 -3.71 2.75
C LYS A 43 -8.28 -3.31 2.59
N ILE A 44 -7.69 -2.74 3.63
CA ILE A 44 -6.24 -2.61 3.73
C ILE A 44 -5.71 -3.94 4.28
N SER A 45 -5.05 -4.72 3.43
CA SER A 45 -4.49 -6.03 3.82
C SER A 45 -3.06 -5.92 4.35
N GLY A 46 -2.39 -4.79 4.09
CA GLY A 46 -1.01 -4.54 4.50
C GLY A 46 -0.70 -3.05 4.49
N LEU A 47 0.07 -2.58 5.47
CA LEU A 47 0.49 -1.19 5.58
C LEU A 47 1.88 -1.12 6.20
N SER A 48 2.78 -0.36 5.58
CA SER A 48 4.15 -0.15 6.05
C SER A 48 4.66 1.23 5.65
N PHE A 49 5.91 1.56 5.98
CA PHE A 49 6.53 2.79 5.47
C PHE A 49 6.80 2.77 3.96
N SER A 50 6.80 1.60 3.30
CA SER A 50 7.08 1.49 1.86
C SER A 50 5.81 1.61 1.01
N GLY A 51 4.68 1.12 1.51
CA GLY A 51 3.46 1.06 0.72
C GLY A 51 2.24 0.55 1.48
N ILE A 52 1.16 0.42 0.72
CA ILE A 52 -0.14 -0.04 1.17
C ILE A 52 -0.66 -1.12 0.21
N ASP A 53 -1.21 -2.18 0.77
CA ASP A 53 -1.90 -3.24 0.05
C ASP A 53 -3.41 -3.09 0.23
N LEU A 54 -4.11 -2.96 -0.88
CA LEU A 54 -5.57 -2.85 -0.95
C LEU A 54 -6.14 -4.12 -1.58
N LEU A 55 -7.21 -4.63 -1.01
CA LEU A 55 -8.00 -5.72 -1.57
C LEU A 55 -9.42 -5.24 -1.83
N PHE A 56 -9.78 -5.17 -3.11
CA PHE A 56 -11.12 -4.80 -3.54
C PHE A 56 -11.97 -6.04 -3.77
N ASP A 57 -13.07 -6.16 -3.03
CA ASP A 57 -14.05 -7.23 -3.17
C ASP A 57 -15.26 -6.71 -3.98
N LEU A 58 -15.53 -7.30 -5.14
CA LEU A 58 -16.66 -6.95 -6.01
C LEU A 58 -17.59 -8.15 -6.14
N LYS A 59 -18.87 -7.97 -5.82
CA LYS A 59 -19.89 -9.01 -5.96
C LYS A 59 -20.64 -8.80 -7.27
N VAL A 60 -20.57 -9.80 -8.13
CA VAL A 60 -21.33 -9.85 -9.39
C VAL A 60 -22.55 -10.75 -9.18
N LYS A 61 -23.74 -10.27 -9.52
CA LYS A 61 -24.98 -11.03 -9.46
C LYS A 61 -25.60 -11.14 -10.84
N ASN A 62 -25.99 -12.35 -11.21
CA ASN A 62 -26.74 -12.60 -12.43
C ASN A 62 -28.23 -12.82 -12.11
N PRO A 63 -29.12 -11.85 -12.36
CA PRO A 63 -30.55 -11.99 -12.08
C PRO A 63 -31.30 -12.86 -13.11
N ASN A 64 -30.62 -13.37 -14.14
CA ASN A 64 -31.24 -14.12 -15.23
C ASN A 64 -31.23 -15.62 -14.97
N LYS A 65 -32.22 -16.33 -15.55
CA LYS A 65 -32.33 -17.80 -15.50
C LYS A 65 -31.37 -18.54 -16.46
N ILE A 66 -30.39 -17.82 -17.01
CA ILE A 66 -29.39 -18.33 -17.95
C ILE A 66 -28.05 -17.78 -17.47
N GLY A 67 -27.01 -18.60 -17.50
CA GLY A 67 -25.65 -18.18 -17.15
C GLY A 67 -25.12 -17.11 -18.09
N VAL A 68 -24.23 -16.26 -17.59
CA VAL A 68 -23.62 -15.17 -18.35
C VAL A 68 -22.12 -15.20 -18.14
N LYS A 69 -21.36 -14.86 -19.17
CA LYS A 69 -19.90 -14.86 -19.10
C LYS A 69 -19.37 -13.45 -18.91
N LEU A 70 -18.66 -13.20 -17.83
CA LEU A 70 -17.80 -12.03 -17.70
C LEU A 70 -16.55 -12.28 -18.56
N ALA A 71 -16.38 -11.53 -19.65
CA ALA A 71 -15.21 -11.66 -20.53
C ALA A 71 -13.94 -11.09 -19.88
N GLY A 72 -14.10 -10.07 -19.05
CA GLY A 72 -13.02 -9.40 -18.36
C GLY A 72 -13.44 -8.04 -17.81
N PHE A 73 -12.51 -7.34 -17.18
CA PHE A 73 -12.71 -5.97 -16.70
C PHE A 73 -11.41 -5.17 -16.77
N ASP A 74 -11.53 -3.89 -17.05
CA ASP A 74 -10.45 -2.93 -16.80
C ASP A 74 -10.74 -2.10 -15.56
N TYR A 75 -9.68 -1.49 -15.05
CA TYR A 75 -9.74 -0.63 -13.89
C TYR A 75 -8.77 0.55 -13.99
N ASP A 76 -9.13 1.61 -13.27
CA ASP A 76 -8.34 2.82 -13.11
C ASP A 76 -8.45 3.29 -11.66
N LEU A 77 -7.34 3.28 -10.96
CA LEU A 77 -7.20 3.86 -9.63
C LEU A 77 -6.73 5.30 -9.80
N LEU A 78 -7.59 6.22 -9.38
CA LEU A 78 -7.31 7.65 -9.34
C LEU A 78 -6.92 8.06 -7.93
N LEU A 79 -5.92 8.93 -7.82
CA LEU A 79 -5.51 9.61 -6.60
C LEU A 79 -5.77 11.11 -6.76
N ASP A 80 -6.53 11.71 -5.86
CA ASP A 80 -6.99 13.11 -5.93
C ASP A 80 -7.53 13.49 -7.33
N GLY A 81 -8.28 12.56 -7.95
CA GLY A 81 -8.90 12.74 -9.27
C GLY A 81 -7.98 12.51 -10.47
N ASN A 82 -6.72 12.13 -10.28
CA ASN A 82 -5.76 11.86 -11.35
C ASN A 82 -5.47 10.37 -11.45
N SER A 83 -5.46 9.81 -12.67
CA SER A 83 -5.13 8.39 -12.87
C SER A 83 -3.71 8.09 -12.40
N PHE A 84 -3.57 7.05 -11.57
CA PHE A 84 -2.30 6.60 -11.01
C PHE A 84 -1.94 5.19 -11.49
N LEU A 85 -2.91 4.27 -11.45
CA LEU A 85 -2.68 2.87 -11.78
C LEU A 85 -3.86 2.31 -12.56
N THR A 86 -3.59 1.86 -13.79
CA THR A 86 -4.58 1.22 -14.65
C THR A 86 -4.22 -0.24 -14.90
N GLY A 87 -5.22 -1.07 -15.13
CA GLY A 87 -4.98 -2.44 -15.58
C GLY A 87 -6.20 -3.06 -16.25
N ASN A 88 -5.97 -4.25 -16.82
CA ASN A 88 -6.99 -5.02 -17.50
C ASN A 88 -6.83 -6.49 -17.15
N GLN A 89 -7.96 -7.13 -16.80
CA GLN A 89 -8.06 -8.56 -16.56
C GLN A 89 -8.96 -9.18 -17.62
N THR A 90 -8.39 -10.06 -18.44
CA THR A 90 -9.09 -10.73 -19.55
C THR A 90 -9.49 -12.16 -19.22
N ARG A 91 -9.37 -12.57 -17.95
CA ARG A 91 -9.81 -13.89 -17.51
C ARG A 91 -11.34 -13.95 -17.53
N GLY A 92 -11.87 -14.82 -18.39
CA GLY A 92 -13.29 -15.12 -18.44
C GLY A 92 -13.78 -15.81 -17.16
N ILE A 93 -14.91 -15.36 -16.62
CA ILE A 93 -15.57 -15.96 -15.46
C ILE A 93 -17.02 -16.25 -15.84
N GLU A 94 -17.47 -17.50 -15.65
CA GLU A 94 -18.87 -17.88 -15.83
C GLU A 94 -19.65 -17.50 -14.56
N ILE A 95 -20.71 -16.71 -14.73
CA ILE A 95 -21.63 -16.35 -13.65
C ILE A 95 -22.88 -17.23 -13.80
N PRO A 96 -23.15 -18.15 -12.84
CA PRO A 96 -24.27 -19.07 -12.96
C PRO A 96 -25.63 -18.37 -13.09
N SER A 97 -26.62 -19.10 -13.62
CA SER A 97 -28.02 -18.66 -13.63
C SER A 97 -28.51 -18.37 -12.21
N LEU A 98 -29.12 -17.21 -11.99
CA LEU A 98 -29.58 -16.74 -10.68
C LEU A 98 -28.49 -16.77 -9.59
N GLY A 99 -27.22 -16.79 -10.02
CA GLY A 99 -26.06 -16.95 -9.16
C GLY A 99 -25.33 -15.65 -8.88
N GLU A 100 -24.31 -15.76 -8.04
CA GLU A 100 -23.40 -14.68 -7.71
C GLU A 100 -21.96 -15.19 -7.65
N GLU A 101 -21.02 -14.30 -7.97
CA GLU A 101 -19.58 -14.54 -7.85
C GLU A 101 -18.91 -13.35 -7.16
N VAL A 102 -17.83 -13.60 -6.44
CA VAL A 102 -17.01 -12.56 -5.82
C VAL A 102 -15.66 -12.48 -6.52
N ILE A 103 -15.36 -11.32 -7.06
CA ILE A 103 -14.11 -11.02 -7.74
C ILE A 103 -13.24 -10.20 -6.80
N GLN A 104 -12.00 -10.63 -6.63
CA GLN A 104 -11.02 -9.96 -5.80
C GLN A 104 -9.94 -9.33 -6.67
N LEU A 105 -9.65 -8.05 -6.45
CA LEU A 105 -8.51 -7.37 -7.06
C LEU A 105 -7.55 -6.87 -5.97
N PRO A 106 -6.39 -7.53 -5.80
CA PRO A 106 -5.31 -6.99 -4.98
C PRO A 106 -4.59 -5.87 -5.73
N VAL A 107 -4.33 -4.76 -5.04
CA VAL A 107 -3.59 -3.60 -5.54
C VAL A 107 -2.54 -3.21 -4.51
N ASN A 108 -1.26 -3.29 -4.89
CA ASN A 108 -0.15 -2.78 -4.08
C ASN A 108 0.25 -1.39 -4.58
N LEU A 109 0.36 -0.43 -3.65
CA LEU A 109 0.78 0.94 -3.96
C LEU A 109 2.06 1.27 -3.19
N SER A 110 3.07 1.74 -3.92
CA SER A 110 4.33 2.25 -3.37
C SER A 110 4.19 3.75 -3.06
N PHE A 111 4.43 4.14 -1.80
CA PHE A 111 4.39 5.55 -1.43
C PHE A 111 5.44 6.37 -2.18
N LEU A 112 6.60 5.78 -2.45
CA LEU A 112 7.65 6.43 -3.24
C LEU A 112 7.17 6.79 -4.65
N ASP A 113 6.43 5.90 -5.31
CA ASP A 113 5.95 6.14 -6.67
C ASP A 113 4.78 7.13 -6.70
N ILE A 114 3.91 7.09 -5.69
CA ILE A 114 2.89 8.13 -5.47
C ILE A 114 3.56 9.50 -5.36
N TYR A 115 4.56 9.65 -4.49
CA TYR A 115 5.25 10.93 -4.27
C TYR A 115 6.10 11.40 -5.45
N LYS A 116 6.59 10.50 -6.29
CA LYS A 116 7.26 10.87 -7.56
C LYS A 116 6.25 11.39 -8.58
N THR A 117 5.07 10.79 -8.64
CA THR A 117 4.02 11.13 -9.61
C THR A 117 3.29 12.40 -9.21
N PHE A 118 2.90 12.52 -7.94
CA PHE A 118 2.12 13.62 -7.40
C PHE A 118 2.89 14.32 -6.28
N GLN A 119 3.65 15.35 -6.63
CA GLN A 119 4.51 16.07 -5.68
C GLN A 119 3.71 16.74 -4.55
N ASN A 120 2.49 17.20 -4.85
CA ASN A 120 1.56 17.81 -3.90
C ASN A 120 1.12 16.85 -2.79
N LEU A 121 1.18 15.53 -3.00
CA LEU A 121 0.84 14.54 -1.98
C LEU A 121 1.95 14.34 -0.94
N ARG A 122 3.18 14.81 -1.20
CA ARG A 122 4.32 14.67 -0.27
C ARG A 122 4.10 15.36 1.07
N ASP A 123 3.36 16.46 1.06
CA ASP A 123 3.11 17.25 2.26
C ASP A 123 1.79 16.90 2.94
N GLN A 124 0.99 16.01 2.33
CA GLN A 124 -0.29 15.56 2.87
C GLN A 124 -0.12 14.33 3.77
N GLY A 125 -1.08 14.12 4.68
CA GLY A 125 -1.14 12.93 5.55
C GLY A 125 -2.15 11.87 5.09
N LEU A 126 -3.09 12.26 4.24
CA LEU A 126 -4.15 11.41 3.67
C LEU A 126 -4.30 11.74 2.19
N SER A 127 -4.77 10.79 1.38
CA SER A 127 -5.18 11.03 -0.02
C SER A 127 -6.57 10.45 -0.26
N ASN A 128 -7.35 11.14 -1.09
CA ASN A 128 -8.58 10.58 -1.64
C ASN A 128 -8.24 9.65 -2.80
N TYR A 129 -8.88 8.48 -2.84
CA TYR A 129 -8.83 7.61 -3.99
C TYR A 129 -10.21 7.43 -4.62
N GLN A 130 -10.22 7.16 -5.92
CA GLN A 130 -11.38 6.64 -6.63
C GLN A 130 -10.94 5.46 -7.49
N MET A 131 -11.45 4.28 -7.18
CA MET A 131 -11.26 3.09 -7.98
C MET A 131 -12.43 2.95 -8.95
N LYS A 132 -12.16 2.97 -10.25
CA LYS A 132 -13.13 2.75 -11.33
C LYS A 132 -12.90 1.39 -11.96
N PHE A 133 -13.98 0.72 -12.32
CA PHE A 133 -13.96 -0.53 -13.06
C PHE A 133 -14.93 -0.46 -14.24
N GLY A 134 -14.64 -1.22 -15.30
CA GLY A 134 -15.58 -1.51 -16.36
C GLY A 134 -15.64 -2.99 -16.68
N PHE A 135 -16.71 -3.66 -16.24
CA PHE A 135 -16.92 -5.09 -16.45
C PHE A 135 -17.59 -5.35 -17.79
N SER A 136 -17.02 -6.24 -18.60
CA SER A 136 -17.52 -6.57 -19.93
C SER A 136 -18.17 -7.95 -19.92
N PHE A 137 -19.49 -8.01 -20.06
CA PHE A 137 -20.27 -9.25 -20.04
C PHE A 137 -20.71 -9.67 -21.44
N GLU A 138 -20.51 -10.92 -21.79
CA GLU A 138 -21.10 -11.59 -22.95
C GLU A 138 -22.50 -12.08 -22.57
N MET A 139 -23.52 -11.36 -23.01
CA MET A 139 -24.92 -11.66 -22.71
C MET A 139 -25.60 -12.37 -23.88
N PRO A 140 -26.42 -13.41 -23.63
CA PRO A 140 -27.31 -13.95 -24.64
C PRO A 140 -28.23 -12.83 -25.17
N VAL A 141 -28.40 -12.75 -26.50
CA VAL A 141 -29.28 -11.78 -27.21
C VAL A 141 -28.82 -10.32 -27.17
N LEU A 142 -28.26 -9.83 -26.07
CA LEU A 142 -27.78 -8.43 -25.93
C LEU A 142 -26.36 -8.21 -26.47
N GLY A 143 -25.59 -9.29 -26.69
CA GLY A 143 -24.20 -9.18 -27.10
C GLY A 143 -23.31 -8.74 -25.94
N VAL A 144 -22.21 -8.05 -26.25
CA VAL A 144 -21.28 -7.57 -25.22
C VAL A 144 -21.82 -6.28 -24.61
N ILE A 145 -22.04 -6.27 -23.31
CA ILE A 145 -22.40 -5.07 -22.54
C ILE A 145 -21.28 -4.71 -21.58
N ARG A 146 -21.16 -3.42 -21.26
CA ARG A 146 -20.16 -2.91 -20.33
C ARG A 146 -20.84 -2.22 -19.16
N ILE A 147 -20.52 -2.66 -17.93
CA ILE A 147 -21.09 -2.14 -16.70
C ILE A 147 -20.00 -1.40 -15.91
N PRO A 148 -20.07 -0.06 -15.83
CA PRO A 148 -19.12 0.72 -15.04
C PRO A 148 -19.51 0.72 -13.57
N VAL A 149 -18.52 0.54 -12.68
CA VAL A 149 -18.70 0.74 -11.23
C VAL A 149 -17.53 1.53 -10.67
N SER A 150 -17.77 2.25 -9.58
CA SER A 150 -16.72 3.00 -8.92
C SER A 150 -16.90 3.03 -7.41
N LYS A 151 -15.78 3.07 -6.68
CA LYS A 151 -15.75 3.31 -5.24
C LYS A 151 -14.73 4.40 -4.93
N SER A 152 -15.10 5.30 -4.04
CA SER A 152 -14.18 6.27 -3.45
C SER A 152 -13.92 5.94 -1.99
N GLY A 153 -12.77 6.37 -1.49
CA GLY A 153 -12.39 6.32 -0.10
C GLY A 153 -11.12 7.14 0.15
N GLU A 154 -10.54 6.97 1.34
CA GLU A 154 -9.31 7.64 1.75
C GLU A 154 -8.30 6.59 2.25
N PHE A 155 -7.01 6.91 2.14
CA PHE A 155 -5.94 6.12 2.73
C PHE A 155 -4.81 7.01 3.27
N PRO A 156 -4.03 6.55 4.26
CA PRO A 156 -2.94 7.33 4.83
C PRO A 156 -1.73 7.39 3.89
N LEU A 157 -1.14 8.58 3.77
CA LEU A 157 0.11 8.82 3.07
C LEU A 157 1.26 8.76 4.09
N ILE A 158 1.90 7.58 4.16
CA ILE A 158 2.96 7.33 5.13
C ILE A 158 4.33 7.71 4.57
N LYS A 159 5.12 8.39 5.39
CA LYS A 159 6.47 8.86 5.11
C LYS A 159 7.45 8.18 6.04
N ILE A 160 8.63 7.85 5.51
CA ILE A 160 9.72 7.29 6.31
C ILE A 160 10.24 8.38 7.28
N PRO A 161 10.26 8.14 8.60
CA PRO A 161 10.86 9.06 9.56
C PRO A 161 12.36 9.24 9.29
N LYS A 162 12.86 10.46 9.50
CA LYS A 162 14.28 10.77 9.28
C LYS A 162 15.05 10.63 10.58
N ILE A 163 16.15 9.89 10.55
CA ILE A 163 17.09 9.77 11.68
C ILE A 163 18.34 10.58 11.38
N SER A 164 18.86 11.28 12.38
CA SER A 164 20.10 12.04 12.29
C SER A 164 20.85 12.03 13.61
N LEU A 165 22.18 12.12 13.55
CA LEU A 165 23.00 12.32 14.74
C LEU A 165 22.82 13.75 15.24
N GLU A 166 22.35 13.91 16.47
CA GLU A 166 22.32 15.21 17.14
C GLU A 166 23.66 15.49 17.81
N SER A 167 24.16 14.55 18.59
CA SER A 167 25.48 14.65 19.21
C SER A 167 26.04 13.31 19.70
N LEU A 168 27.37 13.29 19.89
CA LEU A 168 28.07 12.23 20.61
C LEU A 168 28.80 12.85 21.79
N ASN A 169 28.31 12.60 22.99
CA ASN A 169 28.82 13.20 24.22
C ASN A 169 29.68 12.19 24.98
N ILE A 170 30.83 12.62 25.48
CA ILE A 170 31.66 11.86 26.42
C ILE A 170 31.28 12.31 27.82
N GLU A 171 30.61 11.44 28.59
CA GLU A 171 30.28 11.71 29.99
C GLU A 171 31.47 11.40 30.90
N LYS A 172 32.25 10.38 30.54
CA LYS A 172 33.43 9.96 31.30
C LYS A 172 34.48 9.36 30.37
N LEU A 173 35.75 9.72 30.59
CA LEU A 173 36.87 9.14 29.86
C LEU A 173 38.04 8.85 30.82
N ASN A 174 38.43 7.57 30.86
CA ASN A 174 39.54 7.03 31.64
C ASN A 174 40.58 6.42 30.70
N ILE A 175 41.67 5.89 31.25
CA ILE A 175 42.66 5.12 30.47
C ILE A 175 42.10 3.76 30.04
N THR A 176 41.16 3.18 30.79
CA THR A 176 40.59 1.86 30.53
C THR A 176 39.18 1.88 29.97
N ASN A 177 38.36 2.89 30.30
CA ASN A 177 36.95 2.94 29.92
C ASN A 177 36.53 4.31 29.38
N ALA A 178 35.44 4.34 28.63
CA ALA A 178 34.68 5.56 28.35
C ALA A 178 33.18 5.33 28.43
N ASP A 179 32.47 6.26 29.07
CA ASP A 179 31.02 6.33 29.05
C ASP A 179 30.61 7.49 28.16
N MET A 180 29.79 7.20 27.17
CA MET A 180 29.33 8.15 26.17
C MET A 180 27.81 8.10 26.06
N LYS A 181 27.24 9.19 25.57
CA LYS A 181 25.82 9.31 25.27
C LYS A 181 25.66 9.72 23.82
N LEU A 182 25.10 8.81 23.03
CA LEU A 182 24.74 9.02 21.64
C LEU A 182 23.31 9.56 21.57
N ARG A 183 23.15 10.79 21.08
CA ARG A 183 21.85 11.45 20.93
C ARG A 183 21.45 11.43 19.46
N LEU A 184 20.35 10.74 19.16
CA LEU A 184 19.77 10.72 17.83
C LEU A 184 18.49 11.53 17.79
N LYS A 185 18.39 12.40 16.79
CA LYS A 185 17.17 13.09 16.46
C LYS A 185 16.38 12.27 15.44
N VAL A 186 15.14 11.95 15.78
CA VAL A 186 14.16 11.32 14.89
C VAL A 186 13.07 12.31 14.56
N SER A 187 12.99 12.69 13.29
CA SER A 187 11.93 13.55 12.77
C SER A 187 10.79 12.68 12.26
N ASN A 188 9.61 12.82 12.87
CA ASN A 188 8.40 12.14 12.45
C ASN A 188 7.52 13.08 11.59
N PRO A 189 7.50 12.92 10.26
CA PRO A 189 6.70 13.75 9.36
C PRO A 189 5.24 13.24 9.22
N ASN A 190 4.84 12.23 9.99
CA ASN A 190 3.54 11.59 9.86
C ASN A 190 2.51 12.18 10.81
N VAL A 191 1.23 12.05 10.44
CA VAL A 191 0.04 12.41 11.24
C VAL A 191 -0.33 11.35 12.29
N PHE A 192 0.64 10.52 12.69
CA PHE A 192 0.47 9.53 13.75
C PHE A 192 1.72 9.49 14.62
N ALA A 193 1.54 9.14 15.89
CA ALA A 193 2.64 9.00 16.84
C ALA A 193 3.35 7.66 16.65
N MET A 194 4.64 7.64 16.95
CA MET A 194 5.47 6.45 17.00
C MET A 194 5.97 6.25 18.42
N ILE A 195 6.11 4.99 18.82
CA ILE A 195 6.66 4.61 20.12
C ILE A 195 7.83 3.70 19.81
N LEU A 196 9.04 4.18 20.06
CA LEU A 196 10.22 3.33 20.01
C LEU A 196 10.11 2.31 21.15
N LYS A 197 10.11 1.02 20.81
CA LYS A 197 10.01 -0.11 21.75
C LYS A 197 11.36 -0.75 22.04
N GLY A 198 12.32 -0.56 21.15
CA GLY A 198 13.64 -1.14 21.23
C GLY A 198 14.36 -1.06 19.90
N GLY A 199 15.50 -1.74 19.79
CA GLY A 199 16.24 -1.83 18.54
C GLY A 199 17.65 -2.33 18.75
N ASN A 200 18.38 -2.46 17.64
CA ASN A 200 19.80 -2.72 17.65
C ASN A 200 20.53 -1.62 16.86
N TYR A 201 21.79 -1.39 17.22
CA TYR A 201 22.63 -0.44 16.52
C TYR A 201 24.09 -0.81 16.65
N GLN A 202 24.87 -0.38 15.68
CA GLN A 202 26.32 -0.51 15.64
C GLN A 202 26.92 0.83 15.27
N LEU A 203 27.86 1.29 16.09
CA LEU A 203 28.60 2.52 15.87
C LEU A 203 30.03 2.20 15.44
N LYS A 204 30.45 2.80 14.33
CA LYS A 204 31.84 2.86 13.90
C LYS A 204 32.33 4.29 14.01
N LEU A 205 33.58 4.45 14.45
CA LEU A 205 34.29 5.73 14.39
C LEU A 205 35.60 5.53 13.63
N ASN A 206 35.86 6.36 12.63
CA ASN A 206 37.01 6.26 11.71
C ASN A 206 37.23 4.82 11.20
N ASN A 207 36.15 4.18 10.74
CA ASN A 207 36.11 2.80 10.24
C ASN A 207 36.42 1.71 11.28
N GLN A 208 36.60 2.04 12.56
CA GLN A 208 36.75 1.07 13.64
C GLN A 208 35.38 0.79 14.27
N ASN A 209 35.01 -0.49 14.36
CA ASN A 209 33.84 -0.91 15.14
C ASN A 209 34.11 -0.62 16.62
N ILE A 210 33.39 0.34 17.19
CA ILE A 210 33.60 0.69 18.58
C ILE A 210 32.50 0.14 19.49
N PHE A 211 31.28 -0.03 19.00
CA PHE A 211 30.18 -0.50 19.83
C PHE A 211 29.07 -1.17 19.03
N SER A 212 28.47 -2.19 19.62
CA SER A 212 27.19 -2.77 19.19
C SER A 212 26.27 -2.85 20.41
N GLY A 213 25.05 -2.33 20.27
CA GLY A 213 24.08 -2.23 21.35
C GLY A 213 22.73 -2.82 20.98
N ILE A 214 22.06 -3.34 22.00
CA ILE A 214 20.63 -3.66 21.96
C ILE A 214 19.95 -2.73 22.96
N MET A 215 18.89 -2.08 22.52
CA MET A 215 18.02 -1.30 23.36
C MET A 215 16.74 -2.10 23.58
N SER A 216 16.47 -2.42 24.84
CA SER A 216 15.26 -3.11 25.29
C SER A 216 14.52 -2.25 26.30
N ASP A 217 13.20 -2.43 26.38
CA ASP A 217 12.38 -2.00 27.52
C ASP A 217 12.34 -0.49 27.81
N LYS A 218 12.45 0.34 26.77
CA LYS A 218 12.19 1.80 26.87
C LYS A 218 11.20 2.25 25.82
N ASP A 219 10.02 2.65 26.27
CA ASP A 219 9.01 3.30 25.46
C ASP A 219 9.36 4.79 25.33
N ILE A 220 9.88 5.17 24.16
CA ILE A 220 10.10 6.59 23.82
C ILE A 220 9.06 7.00 22.79
N GLN A 221 8.14 7.86 23.20
CA GLN A 221 7.11 8.38 22.31
C GLN A 221 7.65 9.56 21.48
N ILE A 222 7.49 9.46 20.17
CA ILE A 222 7.70 10.53 19.20
C ILE A 222 6.32 10.91 18.68
N LYS A 223 5.88 12.15 18.95
CA LYS A 223 4.55 12.60 18.55
C LYS A 223 4.46 12.73 17.03
N GLU A 224 3.23 12.84 16.52
CA GLU A 224 2.98 13.19 15.12
C GLU A 224 3.57 14.56 14.78
N ASN A 225 4.03 14.71 13.54
CA ASN A 225 4.59 15.96 13.01
C ASN A 225 5.63 16.64 13.92
N SER A 226 6.42 15.85 14.65
CA SER A 226 7.37 16.36 15.64
C SER A 226 8.73 15.67 15.56
N ASP A 227 9.71 16.30 16.17
CA ASP A 227 11.00 15.70 16.44
C ASP A 227 11.02 15.05 17.83
N GLY A 228 11.74 13.93 17.95
CA GLY A 228 12.07 13.29 19.23
C GLY A 228 13.56 13.02 19.34
N ILE A 229 14.09 13.05 20.56
CA ILE A 229 15.49 12.71 20.85
C ILE A 229 15.54 11.36 21.54
N ILE A 230 16.36 10.46 20.99
CA ILE A 230 16.68 9.16 21.57
C ILE A 230 18.09 9.26 22.15
N GLU A 231 18.21 9.05 23.46
CA GLU A 231 19.50 8.99 24.14
C GLU A 231 19.92 7.53 24.36
N MET A 232 21.03 7.15 23.74
CA MET A 232 21.59 5.80 23.82
C MET A 232 22.92 5.83 24.60
N PRO A 233 22.98 5.21 25.79
CA PRO A 233 24.22 5.10 26.53
C PRO A 233 25.15 4.08 25.86
N ILE A 234 26.42 4.44 25.76
CA ILE A 234 27.49 3.60 25.21
C ILE A 234 28.58 3.51 26.27
N SER A 235 28.91 2.30 26.71
CA SER A 235 30.05 2.06 27.60
C SER A 235 31.10 1.24 26.87
N LEU A 236 32.32 1.76 26.82
CA LEU A 236 33.46 1.17 26.13
C LEU A 236 34.51 0.69 27.13
N ASP A 237 35.01 -0.52 26.91
CA ASP A 237 36.19 -1.06 27.58
C ASP A 237 37.34 -1.12 26.58
N PHE A 238 38.34 -0.24 26.78
CA PHE A 238 39.51 -0.11 25.91
C PHE A 238 40.45 -1.31 25.96
N LEU A 239 40.33 -2.19 26.95
CA LEU A 239 41.05 -3.47 26.95
C LEU A 239 40.50 -4.39 25.86
N ASN A 240 39.19 -4.30 25.58
CA ASN A 240 38.52 -5.10 24.54
C ASN A 240 38.57 -4.43 23.16
N VAL A 241 38.33 -3.11 23.09
CA VAL A 241 38.27 -2.38 21.80
C VAL A 241 39.62 -1.85 21.33
N GLY A 242 40.63 -1.84 22.21
CA GLY A 242 42.01 -1.50 21.88
C GLY A 242 42.40 -0.03 22.12
N LYS A 243 43.71 0.17 22.34
CA LYS A 243 44.32 1.48 22.66
C LYS A 243 44.12 2.55 21.59
N SER A 244 43.93 2.18 20.32
CA SER A 244 43.66 3.15 19.24
C SER A 244 42.35 3.89 19.46
N VAL A 245 41.34 3.23 20.04
CA VAL A 245 40.05 3.86 20.35
C VAL A 245 40.21 4.90 21.45
N TYR A 246 40.98 4.60 22.50
CA TYR A 246 41.31 5.59 23.53
C TYR A 246 42.03 6.82 22.95
N GLN A 247 43.04 6.62 22.09
CA GLN A 247 43.77 7.72 21.44
C GLN A 247 42.86 8.57 20.53
N MET A 248 41.90 7.93 19.86
CA MET A 248 40.91 8.59 19.04
C MET A 248 39.96 9.47 19.88
N LEU A 249 39.43 8.93 20.99
CA LEU A 249 38.47 9.64 21.85
C LEU A 249 39.12 10.73 22.72
N SER A 250 40.38 10.53 23.13
CA SER A 250 41.15 11.53 23.88
C SER A 250 41.63 12.70 23.01
N GLY A 251 41.70 12.51 21.69
CA GLY A 251 42.03 13.56 20.73
C GLY A 251 40.95 14.65 20.66
N ASN A 252 41.35 15.83 20.17
CA ASN A 252 40.44 16.96 19.92
C ASN A 252 40.18 17.11 18.40
N ARG A 253 39.76 16.02 17.76
CA ARG A 253 39.60 15.93 16.31
C ARG A 253 38.19 15.49 15.97
N SER A 254 37.68 16.01 14.87
CA SER A 254 36.45 15.51 14.27
C SER A 254 36.60 14.04 13.88
N LEU A 255 35.58 13.24 14.15
CA LEU A 255 35.54 11.80 13.88
C LEU A 255 34.54 11.54 12.77
N ASN A 256 34.92 10.69 11.81
CA ASN A 256 33.94 10.12 10.89
C ASN A 256 33.15 9.07 11.66
N TYR A 257 31.82 9.11 11.59
CA TYR A 257 30.98 8.09 12.17
C TYR A 257 30.20 7.36 11.08
N ASP A 258 29.98 6.07 11.30
CA ASP A 258 28.97 5.28 10.61
C ASP A 258 28.09 4.64 11.67
N LEU A 259 26.79 4.86 11.59
CA LEU A 259 25.81 4.29 12.50
C LEU A 259 24.77 3.52 11.70
N VAL A 260 24.69 2.22 11.95
CA VAL A 260 23.76 1.32 11.30
C VAL A 260 22.91 0.65 12.37
N GLY A 261 21.62 0.48 12.12
CA GLY A 261 20.75 -0.20 13.06
C GLY A 261 19.34 -0.42 12.54
N ASN A 262 18.50 -0.95 13.42
CA ASN A 262 17.08 -1.12 13.18
C ASN A 262 16.30 -0.82 14.47
N PHE A 263 15.32 0.08 14.37
CA PHE A 263 14.41 0.39 15.46
C PHE A 263 13.09 -0.37 15.33
N ASN A 264 12.66 -0.96 16.44
CA ASN A 264 11.35 -1.56 16.59
C ASN A 264 10.38 -0.48 17.07
N LEU A 265 9.38 -0.17 16.25
CA LEU A 265 8.39 0.87 16.52
C LEU A 265 7.03 0.23 16.77
N GLY A 266 6.32 0.76 17.77
CA GLY A 266 4.86 0.75 17.80
C GLY A 266 4.34 2.04 17.16
N THR A 267 3.11 2.03 16.61
CA THR A 267 2.48 3.26 16.13
C THR A 267 1.06 3.41 16.65
N SER A 268 0.56 4.65 16.67
CA SER A 268 -0.84 4.93 16.98
C SER A 268 -1.77 4.69 15.79
N LEU A 269 -1.27 4.24 14.64
CA LEU A 269 -2.06 3.93 13.46
C LEU A 269 -2.60 2.50 13.58
N PRO A 270 -3.92 2.27 13.69
CA PRO A 270 -4.47 0.94 13.98
C PRO A 270 -4.11 -0.14 12.96
N LEU A 271 -3.89 0.25 11.70
CA LEU A 271 -3.53 -0.66 10.61
C LEU A 271 -2.02 -0.92 10.50
N MET A 272 -1.20 -0.23 11.30
CA MET A 272 0.26 -0.37 11.35
C MET A 272 0.76 -0.35 12.80
N GLU A 273 0.18 -1.19 13.66
CA GLU A 273 0.50 -1.20 15.10
C GLU A 273 2.00 -1.40 15.38
N LYS A 274 2.71 -2.09 14.49
CA LYS A 274 4.15 -2.37 14.57
C LYS A 274 4.81 -1.99 13.26
N ALA A 275 6.02 -1.45 13.34
CA ALA A 275 6.87 -1.18 12.19
C ALA A 275 8.34 -1.33 12.55
N GLU A 276 9.17 -1.58 11.55
CA GLU A 276 10.62 -1.51 11.65
C GLU A 276 11.12 -0.28 10.93
N LEU A 277 12.16 0.35 11.49
CA LEU A 277 12.82 1.49 10.90
C LEU A 277 14.33 1.19 10.82
N PRO A 278 14.77 0.52 9.74
CA PRO A 278 16.19 0.36 9.47
C PRO A 278 16.80 1.72 9.16
N PHE A 279 18.04 1.94 9.60
CA PHE A 279 18.77 3.18 9.33
C PHE A 279 20.25 2.93 9.13
N GLU A 280 20.82 3.73 8.24
CA GLU A 280 22.24 3.85 8.00
C GLU A 280 22.54 5.32 7.80
N ILE A 281 23.26 5.91 8.77
CA ILE A 281 23.66 7.31 8.72
C ILE A 281 25.16 7.41 8.94
N SER A 282 25.81 8.26 8.16
CA SER A 282 27.24 8.52 8.27
C SER A 282 27.51 10.02 8.15
N GLY A 283 28.65 10.44 8.68
CA GLY A 283 29.03 11.85 8.68
C GLY A 283 30.26 12.13 9.51
N LYS A 284 30.44 13.40 9.86
CA LYS A 284 31.46 13.85 10.80
C LYS A 284 30.80 14.37 12.06
N THR A 285 31.39 14.05 13.20
CA THR A 285 30.97 14.56 14.50
C THR A 285 32.17 14.99 15.30
N ASP A 286 32.01 16.09 16.03
CA ASP A 286 32.93 16.45 17.10
C ASP A 286 32.44 15.81 18.39
N LEU A 287 33.38 15.48 19.28
CA LEU A 287 33.07 14.94 20.60
C LEU A 287 32.72 16.10 21.53
N ILE A 288 31.52 16.06 22.10
CA ILE A 288 31.11 17.01 23.14
C ILE A 288 31.58 16.45 24.49
N ARG A 289 32.23 17.28 25.31
CA ARG A 289 32.77 16.91 26.63
C ARG A 289 32.09 17.71 27.73
#